data_AF-A0A4U1IZJ8-F1
#
_entry.id   AF-A0A4U1IZJ8-F1
#
_cell.length_a   1.000
_cell.length_b   1.000
_cell.length_c   1.000
_cell.angle_alpha   90.00
_cell.angle_beta   90.00
_cell.angle_gamma   90.00
#
_symmetry.space_group_name_H-M   'P 1'
#
loop_
_entity.id
_entity.type
_entity.pdbx_description
1 polymer ?
#
loop_
_entity_poly.entity_id
_entity_poly.type
_entity_poly.pdbx_seq_one_letter_code
_entity_poly.pdbx_strand_id
1 'polypeptide(L)'
;MRTFACAGWLLVVSSLLACGGGGSSESGAGAGNPPTDPALDALIEAGVKAFRKPGVRGACAGCHSPDGIDIAAIDYDEATIRRRAEADQVGAEETDAIVALIDALRKKHAIVPVSATAYRPYQPGGEVLGELPPEGEMDSYERREARDRVFLASLEEQKLKILDGPIDSIDKAAAVADELDAIDLRKLRVGIPFDRWSEDPFNTPAGLPPFESVAEWIPWHAQRPIMGMEEAWYAIVDDYRADPADEAKFWRFYDAIDEMTEPDAWNGGADDAGVAWNREKWKSVQIAQHMLFRRKTDEYPNVWHGSEPPSATTGPTESARNRAIDRNPIWHVGDIIRVNPLHCTGASTCIELPDFADVPEDEDIRELQTDVIQQSWFWTAWEYDAPLLIAGNGIPSIDGDYFLSTLMNRYAIHHGFLMAKGMVAKARAPLGWLNAKAPDRDRNKEDFNAAGHGKWASPRPFLLTRQLEGTRHVVADPARQPAHTRMVTNAIRMGLYLMKKELDAPAPTVFDKESTLKKLEILKSWFHDGAWDDPLYNTGIDPLIDELVGKVAAATEIKDPSIQFPDASDIQ
;
A
#
# COMPACT_ATOMS: atom_id res chain seq x y z
N MET A 1 -50.04 8.49 38.88
CA MET A 1 -49.53 9.61 39.72
C MET A 1 -48.01 9.52 39.68
N ARG A 2 -47.21 10.40 39.09
CA ARG A 2 -47.35 11.76 38.54
C ARG A 2 -46.76 11.78 37.11
N THR A 3 -47.21 12.76 36.35
CA THR A 3 -47.08 13.00 34.90
C THR A 3 -45.96 13.99 34.53
N PHE A 4 -45.71 14.10 33.21
CA PHE A 4 -45.02 15.14 32.41
C PHE A 4 -43.51 14.92 32.13
N ALA A 5 -42.95 15.14 30.93
CA ALA A 5 -43.45 15.59 29.62
C ALA A 5 -42.45 15.23 28.48
N CYS A 6 -42.93 15.17 27.25
CA CYS A 6 -42.18 15.09 25.98
C CYS A 6 -41.65 16.46 25.52
N ALA A 7 -40.47 16.46 24.88
CA ALA A 7 -40.00 17.32 23.76
C ALA A 7 -38.57 16.83 23.44
N GLY A 8 -38.10 16.50 22.23
CA GLY A 8 -38.34 17.07 20.91
C GLY A 8 -37.26 18.11 20.60
N TRP A 9 -36.60 18.00 19.42
CA TRP A 9 -35.62 18.91 18.77
C TRP A 9 -34.13 18.59 19.04
N LEU A 10 -33.16 18.72 18.13
CA LEU A 10 -33.08 18.85 16.65
C LEU A 10 -31.57 18.73 16.29
N LEU A 11 -31.27 18.36 15.04
CA LEU A 11 -29.96 18.47 14.38
C LEU A 11 -29.23 19.79 14.65
N VAL A 12 -27.91 19.71 14.89
CA VAL A 12 -26.97 20.82 14.66
C VAL A 12 -26.01 20.40 13.55
N VAL A 13 -26.33 20.89 12.35
CA VAL A 13 -25.41 21.05 11.23
C VAL A 13 -24.80 22.43 11.39
N SER A 14 -23.47 22.53 11.51
CA SER A 14 -22.77 23.81 11.44
C SER A 14 -22.14 23.95 10.07
N SER A 15 -22.87 24.67 9.20
CA SER A 15 -22.35 25.29 8.00
C SER A 15 -21.58 26.57 8.39
N LEU A 16 -20.34 26.71 7.93
CA LEU A 16 -19.70 28.03 7.81
C LEU A 16 -19.84 28.49 6.36
N LEU A 17 -20.68 29.52 6.23
CA LEU A 17 -21.04 30.18 4.98
C LEU A 17 -19.87 30.96 4.36
N ALA A 18 -19.85 30.89 3.04
CA ALA A 18 -19.18 31.80 2.14
C ALA A 18 -19.62 33.27 2.31
N CYS A 19 -18.68 34.19 2.09
CA CYS A 19 -18.96 35.50 1.53
C CYS A 19 -18.27 35.58 0.17
N GLY A 20 -19.08 35.67 -0.89
CA GLY A 20 -18.62 35.94 -2.24
C GLY A 20 -18.36 37.43 -2.46
N GLY A 21 -17.27 37.73 -3.14
CA GLY A 21 -17.01 38.99 -3.81
C GLY A 21 -16.28 38.67 -5.12
N GLY A 22 -16.98 38.81 -6.24
CA GLY A 22 -16.46 38.50 -7.56
C GLY A 22 -15.36 39.46 -8.00
N GLY A 23 -14.29 38.89 -8.56
CA GLY A 23 -13.25 39.58 -9.29
C GLY A 23 -12.53 38.53 -10.13
N SER A 24 -12.82 38.51 -11.42
CA SER A 24 -12.18 37.66 -12.41
C SER A 24 -10.75 38.12 -12.71
N SER A 25 -9.97 37.13 -13.16
CA SER A 25 -8.77 37.19 -14.03
C SER A 25 -7.37 37.11 -13.39
N GLU A 26 -6.69 36.04 -13.80
CA GLU A 26 -5.26 35.94 -14.13
C GLU A 26 -4.25 35.51 -13.05
N SER A 27 -3.75 34.28 -13.25
CA SER A 27 -2.34 33.86 -13.30
C SER A 27 -1.47 33.90 -12.04
N GLY A 28 -0.95 32.72 -11.66
CA GLY A 28 0.49 32.44 -11.72
C GLY A 28 1.43 33.05 -10.68
N ALA A 29 2.26 32.17 -10.12
CA ALA A 29 3.55 32.40 -9.47
C ALA A 29 3.56 32.81 -7.98
N GLY A 30 4.26 31.97 -7.20
CA GLY A 30 4.91 32.39 -5.96
C GLY A 30 4.47 31.64 -4.71
N ALA A 31 4.92 30.40 -4.54
CA ALA A 31 5.24 29.93 -3.20
C ALA A 31 6.39 30.81 -2.69
N GLY A 32 6.05 31.95 -2.07
CA GLY A 32 7.03 32.82 -1.45
C GLY A 32 7.70 32.06 -0.32
N ASN A 33 9.04 31.95 -0.36
CA ASN A 33 9.81 31.41 0.76
C ASN A 33 9.41 32.16 2.04
N PRO A 34 9.10 31.46 3.14
CA PRO A 34 8.91 32.12 4.42
C PRO A 34 10.17 32.95 4.75
N PRO A 35 10.04 34.08 5.46
CA PRO A 35 11.19 34.86 5.87
C PRO A 35 12.23 33.96 6.54
N THR A 36 13.47 34.00 6.08
CA THR A 36 14.57 33.27 6.73
C THR A 36 14.82 33.92 8.09
N ASP A 37 14.68 33.15 9.16
CA ASP A 37 15.11 33.52 10.50
C ASP A 37 16.49 32.89 10.72
N PRO A 38 17.60 33.66 10.62
CA PRO A 38 18.94 33.11 10.75
C PRO A 38 19.20 32.42 12.09
N ALA A 39 18.44 32.77 13.14
CA ALA A 39 18.53 32.11 14.43
C ALA A 39 17.92 30.71 14.38
N LEU A 40 16.78 30.54 13.71
CA LEU A 40 16.19 29.20 13.48
C LEU A 40 17.09 28.35 12.59
N ASP A 41 17.66 28.93 11.54
CA ASP A 41 18.56 28.21 10.63
C ASP A 41 19.81 27.70 11.36
N ALA A 42 20.39 28.48 12.27
CA ALA A 42 21.52 28.05 13.08
C ALA A 42 21.17 26.89 14.04
N LEU A 43 19.98 26.92 14.65
CA LEU A 43 19.48 25.84 15.50
C LEU A 43 19.25 24.56 14.69
N ILE A 44 18.68 24.69 13.49
CA ILE A 44 18.47 23.56 12.58
C ILE A 44 19.81 22.93 12.21
N GLU A 45 20.80 23.70 11.79
CA GLU A 45 22.08 23.14 11.36
C GLU A 45 22.86 22.49 12.52
N ALA A 46 22.85 23.10 13.72
CA ALA A 46 23.44 22.49 14.90
C ALA A 46 22.75 21.17 15.27
N GLY A 47 21.42 21.17 15.24
CA GLY A 47 20.61 20.02 15.56
C GLY A 47 20.69 18.90 14.54
N VAL A 48 20.75 19.19 13.23
CA VAL A 48 20.96 18.19 12.18
C VAL A 48 22.30 17.49 12.35
N LYS A 49 23.35 18.22 12.72
CA LYS A 49 24.65 17.62 13.04
C LYS A 49 24.54 16.63 14.21
N ALA A 50 23.79 16.98 15.25
CA ALA A 50 23.52 16.08 16.37
C ALA A 50 22.67 14.87 15.95
N PHE A 51 21.64 15.09 15.12
CA PHE A 51 20.72 14.06 14.61
C PHE A 51 21.40 13.02 13.71
N ARG A 52 22.49 13.40 13.04
CA ARG A 52 23.34 12.54 12.19
C ARG A 52 24.47 11.84 12.97
N LYS A 53 24.66 12.18 14.24
CA LYS A 53 25.72 11.58 15.06
C LYS A 53 25.34 10.13 15.40
N PRO A 54 26.21 9.15 15.15
CA PRO A 54 25.95 7.77 15.55
C PRO A 54 25.80 7.64 17.07
N GLY A 55 24.71 6.99 17.51
CA GLY A 55 24.49 6.52 18.86
C GLY A 55 24.71 5.01 18.99
N VAL A 56 24.25 4.40 20.09
CA VAL A 56 24.35 2.94 20.29
C VAL A 56 23.41 2.13 19.40
N ARG A 57 22.33 2.75 18.90
CA ARG A 57 21.40 2.15 17.93
C ARG A 57 21.58 2.66 16.50
N GLY A 58 22.69 3.35 16.25
CA GLY A 58 22.94 4.16 15.06
C GLY A 58 22.48 5.60 15.21
N ALA A 59 22.54 6.38 14.12
CA ALA A 59 22.11 7.78 14.12
C ALA A 59 20.59 7.88 13.95
N CYS A 60 19.94 8.89 14.56
CA CYS A 60 18.51 9.11 14.39
C CYS A 60 18.12 9.29 12.90
N ALA A 61 18.98 9.95 12.12
CA ALA A 61 18.83 10.10 10.67
C ALA A 61 18.84 8.77 9.89
N GLY A 62 19.32 7.69 10.49
CA GLY A 62 19.36 6.35 9.93
C GLY A 62 18.04 5.57 10.05
N CYS A 63 17.10 6.06 10.87
CA CYS A 63 15.73 5.52 10.97
C CYS A 63 14.65 6.52 10.54
N HIS A 64 14.94 7.81 10.68
CA HIS A 64 13.98 8.90 10.42
C HIS A 64 14.29 9.63 9.11
N SER A 65 13.54 10.71 8.84
CA SER A 65 13.94 11.66 7.82
C SER A 65 15.34 12.24 8.11
N PRO A 66 16.11 12.70 7.12
CA PRO A 66 17.54 13.02 7.33
C PRO A 66 17.81 14.24 8.21
N ASP A 67 16.75 14.95 8.62
CA ASP A 67 16.79 16.13 9.48
C ASP A 67 15.63 16.22 10.47
N GLY A 68 14.90 15.12 10.70
CA GLY A 68 13.88 15.05 11.75
C GLY A 68 12.58 15.82 11.46
N ILE A 69 12.29 16.16 10.20
CA ILE A 69 11.01 16.82 9.84
C ILE A 69 9.79 15.96 10.20
N ASP A 70 9.94 14.64 10.12
CA ASP A 70 8.93 13.67 10.53
C ASP A 70 8.70 13.73 12.04
N ILE A 71 9.76 13.75 12.86
CA ILE A 71 9.64 13.94 14.31
C ILE A 71 8.97 15.28 14.64
N ALA A 72 9.27 16.35 13.89
CA ALA A 72 8.60 17.63 14.05
C ALA A 72 7.10 17.59 13.70
N ALA A 73 6.71 16.74 12.76
CA ALA A 73 5.31 16.52 12.37
C ALA A 73 4.50 15.70 13.37
N ILE A 74 5.15 14.91 14.22
CA ILE A 74 4.48 14.12 15.25
C ILE A 74 4.54 14.84 16.61
N ASP A 75 3.46 14.76 17.39
CA ASP A 75 3.29 15.43 18.67
C ASP A 75 4.00 14.72 19.83
N TYR A 76 5.31 14.47 19.66
CA TYR A 76 6.14 14.08 20.80
C TYR A 76 6.45 15.30 21.66
N ASP A 77 6.24 15.15 22.97
CA ASP A 77 6.69 16.12 23.95
C ASP A 77 8.21 16.09 24.12
N GLU A 78 8.75 17.15 24.71
CA GLU A 78 10.20 17.28 24.95
C GLU A 78 10.75 16.10 25.77
N ALA A 79 10.01 15.64 26.78
CA ALA A 79 10.42 14.54 27.64
C ALA A 79 10.60 13.24 26.84
N THR A 80 9.71 12.96 25.90
CA THR A 80 9.78 11.80 25.01
C THR A 80 10.96 11.90 24.05
N ILE A 81 11.15 13.07 23.42
CA ILE A 81 12.30 13.30 22.52
C ILE A 81 13.62 13.11 23.27
N ARG A 82 13.75 13.69 24.46
CA ARG A 82 14.94 13.53 25.31
C ARG A 82 15.17 12.07 25.68
N ARG A 83 14.15 11.39 26.21
CA ARG A 83 14.25 9.98 26.61
C ARG A 83 14.76 9.10 25.46
N ARG A 84 14.19 9.26 24.26
CA ARG A 84 14.59 8.47 23.09
C ARG A 84 16.02 8.78 22.64
N ALA A 85 16.39 10.07 22.53
CA ALA A 85 17.75 10.46 22.15
C ALA A 85 18.81 10.03 23.19
N GLU A 86 18.47 10.05 24.48
CA GLU A 86 19.34 9.57 25.55
C GLU A 86 19.46 8.04 25.58
N ALA A 87 18.38 7.32 25.24
CA ALA A 87 18.41 5.86 25.09
C ALA A 87 19.39 5.44 23.98
N ASP A 88 19.54 6.26 22.95
CA ASP A 88 20.54 6.09 21.87
C ASP A 88 21.94 6.61 22.26
N GLN A 89 22.14 7.09 23.49
CA GLN A 89 23.42 7.57 24.04
C GLN A 89 24.07 8.70 23.22
N VAL A 90 23.27 9.58 22.61
CA VAL A 90 23.76 10.64 21.71
C VAL A 90 24.56 11.74 22.47
N GLY A 91 24.38 11.84 23.79
CA GLY A 91 25.04 12.80 24.69
C GLY A 91 24.12 13.98 25.03
N ALA A 92 24.23 14.53 26.25
CA ALA A 92 23.26 15.53 26.73
C ALA A 92 23.22 16.83 25.91
N GLU A 93 24.39 17.32 25.45
CA GLU A 93 24.48 18.52 24.59
C GLU A 93 23.82 18.27 23.23
N GLU A 94 24.06 17.10 22.65
CA GLU A 94 23.43 16.71 21.39
C GLU A 94 21.93 16.46 21.54
N THR A 95 21.48 15.88 22.67
CA THR A 95 20.06 15.76 23.00
C THR A 95 19.38 17.13 23.05
N ASP A 96 19.99 18.11 23.72
CA ASP A 96 19.48 19.50 23.74
C ASP A 96 19.40 20.08 22.31
N ALA A 97 20.40 19.83 21.47
CA ALA A 97 20.42 20.28 20.09
C ALA A 97 19.32 19.62 19.24
N ILE A 98 19.01 18.34 19.49
CA ILE A 98 17.90 17.62 18.84
C ILE A 98 16.55 18.20 19.27
N VAL A 99 16.34 18.47 20.57
CA VAL A 99 15.10 19.15 21.03
C VAL A 99 14.95 20.50 20.34
N ALA A 100 16.01 21.30 20.30
CA ALA A 100 16.01 22.61 19.65
C ALA A 100 15.76 22.52 18.13
N LEU A 101 16.27 21.47 17.46
CA LEU A 101 15.97 21.18 16.05
C LEU A 101 14.47 21.05 15.81
N ILE A 102 13.83 20.17 16.58
CA ILE A 102 12.41 19.84 16.40
C ILE A 102 11.54 21.08 16.59
N ASP A 103 11.81 21.86 17.64
CA ASP A 103 11.12 23.14 17.88
C ASP A 103 11.37 24.17 16.77
N ALA A 104 12.60 24.24 16.25
CA ALA A 104 12.95 25.16 15.18
C ALA A 104 12.27 24.78 13.86
N LEU A 105 12.19 23.48 13.53
CA LEU A 105 11.47 22.97 12.37
C LEU A 105 9.97 23.26 12.46
N ARG A 106 9.36 23.00 13.62
CA ARG A 106 7.94 23.31 13.87
C ARG A 106 7.64 24.79 13.61
N LYS A 107 8.50 25.69 14.10
CA LYS A 107 8.37 27.14 13.88
C LYS A 107 8.62 27.55 12.43
N LYS A 108 9.73 27.11 11.83
CA LYS A 108 10.15 27.48 10.47
C LYS A 108 9.14 27.06 9.41
N HIS A 109 8.55 25.88 9.55
CA HIS A 109 7.63 25.30 8.58
C HIS A 109 6.15 25.41 8.99
N ALA A 110 5.86 26.10 10.10
CA ALA A 110 4.53 26.21 10.70
C ALA A 110 3.81 24.86 10.80
N ILE A 111 4.53 23.86 11.32
CA ILE A 111 4.02 22.49 11.46
C ILE A 111 3.05 22.46 12.64
N VAL A 112 1.86 21.91 12.39
CA VAL A 112 0.91 21.54 13.44
C VAL A 112 1.08 20.05 13.67
N PRO A 113 1.63 19.62 14.82
CA PRO A 113 1.89 18.22 15.06
C PRO A 113 0.61 17.37 15.08
N VAL A 114 0.71 16.12 14.63
CA VAL A 114 -0.35 15.11 14.69
C VAL A 114 -0.08 14.13 15.83
N SER A 115 -1.13 13.48 16.34
CA SER A 115 -1.03 12.60 17.52
C SER A 115 0.01 11.49 17.34
N ALA A 116 0.94 11.40 18.30
CA ALA A 116 1.96 10.34 18.35
C ALA A 116 1.38 8.93 18.51
N THR A 117 0.18 8.78 19.08
CA THR A 117 -0.43 7.48 19.39
C THR A 117 -1.58 7.11 18.46
N ALA A 118 -2.03 8.03 17.60
CA ALA A 118 -3.15 7.78 16.69
C ALA A 118 -2.79 7.97 15.21
N TYR A 119 -1.68 8.65 14.90
CA TYR A 119 -1.34 8.93 13.51
C TYR A 119 -0.90 7.67 12.76
N ARG A 120 -1.66 7.36 11.72
CA ARG A 120 -1.43 6.27 10.77
C ARG A 120 -1.26 6.91 9.39
N PRO A 121 -0.02 7.07 8.88
CA PRO A 121 0.19 7.64 7.55
C PRO A 121 -0.59 6.83 6.51
N TYR A 122 -1.12 7.53 5.51
CA TYR A 122 -1.90 6.95 4.40
C TYR A 122 -3.23 6.28 4.75
N GLN A 123 -3.66 6.23 6.01
CA GLN A 123 -4.95 5.65 6.37
C GLN A 123 -6.08 6.23 5.50
N PRO A 124 -6.79 5.41 4.70
CA PRO A 124 -7.80 5.90 3.78
C PRO A 124 -8.94 6.61 4.48
N GLY A 125 -9.30 7.77 3.95
CA GLY A 125 -10.31 8.64 4.56
C GLY A 125 -9.89 9.22 5.91
N GLY A 126 -8.61 9.09 6.31
CA GLY A 126 -8.02 9.68 7.51
C GLY A 126 -8.29 8.93 8.82
N GLU A 127 -9.15 7.91 8.80
CA GLU A 127 -9.50 7.14 9.98
C GLU A 127 -9.93 5.71 9.62
N VAL A 128 -9.62 4.78 10.52
CA VAL A 128 -10.02 3.38 10.38
C VAL A 128 -11.54 3.27 10.44
N LEU A 129 -12.11 2.39 9.61
CA LEU A 129 -13.53 2.10 9.62
C LEU A 129 -13.85 1.02 10.67
N GLY A 130 -14.67 1.38 11.65
CA GLY A 130 -15.01 0.51 12.79
C GLY A 130 -14.08 0.72 13.98
N GLU A 131 -14.24 -0.11 15.01
CA GLU A 131 -13.55 0.05 16.30
C GLU A 131 -12.11 -0.50 16.24
N LEU A 132 -11.17 0.31 16.73
CA LEU A 132 -9.78 -0.08 16.95
C LEU A 132 -9.63 -0.79 18.31
N PRO A 133 -8.62 -1.67 18.48
CA PRO A 133 -8.30 -2.16 19.81
C PRO A 133 -7.99 -1.00 20.75
N PRO A 134 -8.32 -1.12 22.05
CA PRO A 134 -7.80 -0.22 23.08
C PRO A 134 -6.28 -0.11 23.01
N GLU A 135 -5.74 1.03 23.44
CA GLU A 135 -4.30 1.22 23.48
C GLU A 135 -3.63 0.18 24.41
N GLY A 136 -2.60 -0.49 23.89
CA GLY A 136 -1.94 -1.61 24.59
C GLY A 136 -2.60 -2.98 24.36
N GLU A 137 -3.63 -3.09 23.53
CA GLU A 137 -4.22 -4.36 23.14
C GLU A 137 -3.93 -4.73 21.67
N MET A 138 -3.71 -6.03 21.44
CA MET A 138 -3.59 -6.60 20.10
C MET A 138 -4.92 -6.61 19.34
N ASP A 139 -4.84 -6.53 18.02
CA ASP A 139 -6.00 -6.58 17.15
C ASP A 139 -6.52 -8.03 16.94
N SER A 140 -7.59 -8.40 17.65
CA SER A 140 -8.13 -9.76 17.63
C SER A 140 -8.87 -10.11 16.34
N TYR A 141 -8.99 -11.42 16.06
CA TYR A 141 -9.73 -11.91 14.90
C TYR A 141 -11.20 -11.44 14.86
N GLU A 142 -11.88 -11.41 16.01
CA GLU A 142 -13.28 -10.97 16.11
C GLU A 142 -13.44 -9.48 15.75
N ARG A 143 -12.45 -8.65 16.13
CA ARG A 143 -12.45 -7.22 15.79
C ARG A 143 -12.22 -7.00 14.30
N ARG A 144 -11.29 -7.74 13.69
CA ARG A 144 -11.07 -7.73 12.23
C ARG A 144 -12.36 -8.08 11.48
N GLU A 145 -13.04 -9.14 11.90
CA GLU A 145 -14.33 -9.53 11.30
C GLU A 145 -15.43 -8.48 11.51
N ALA A 146 -15.45 -7.80 12.67
CA ALA A 146 -16.37 -6.70 12.93
C ALA A 146 -16.10 -5.51 12.00
N ARG A 147 -14.84 -5.15 11.76
CA ARG A 147 -14.49 -4.07 10.82
C ARG A 147 -14.81 -4.44 9.37
N ASP A 148 -14.64 -5.70 8.99
CA ASP A 148 -15.08 -6.19 7.67
C ASP A 148 -16.61 -6.09 7.48
N ARG A 149 -17.42 -6.32 8.53
CA ARG A 149 -18.86 -6.04 8.50
C ARG A 149 -19.19 -4.56 8.34
N VAL A 150 -18.48 -3.68 9.05
CA VAL A 150 -18.69 -2.23 8.91
C VAL A 150 -18.31 -1.75 7.51
N PHE A 151 -17.26 -2.32 6.92
CA PHE A 151 -16.90 -2.06 5.52
C PHE A 151 -18.02 -2.45 4.57
N LEU A 152 -18.60 -3.65 4.69
CA LEU A 152 -19.78 -4.03 3.91
C LEU A 152 -20.92 -3.00 4.03
N ALA A 153 -21.29 -2.62 5.26
CA ALA A 153 -22.34 -1.65 5.49
C ALA A 153 -22.04 -0.30 4.81
N SER A 154 -20.77 0.14 4.79
CA SER A 154 -20.36 1.36 4.10
C SER A 154 -20.46 1.27 2.58
N LEU A 155 -20.21 0.10 1.99
CA LEU A 155 -20.37 -0.12 0.55
C LEU A 155 -21.85 -0.19 0.16
N GLU A 156 -22.69 -0.78 1.01
CA GLU A 156 -24.15 -0.82 0.83
C GLU A 156 -24.77 0.59 0.94
N GLU A 157 -24.30 1.41 1.89
CA GLU A 157 -24.72 2.81 2.03
C GLU A 157 -24.38 3.64 0.78
N GLN A 158 -23.20 3.39 0.19
CA GLN A 158 -22.79 3.98 -1.08
C GLN A 158 -23.58 3.43 -2.29
N LYS A 159 -24.37 2.37 -2.10
CA LYS A 159 -25.17 1.71 -3.14
C LYS A 159 -24.33 1.28 -4.33
N LEU A 160 -23.17 0.68 -4.06
CA LEU A 160 -22.31 0.18 -5.12
C LEU A 160 -23.04 -0.89 -5.94
N LYS A 161 -23.08 -0.71 -7.26
CA LYS A 161 -23.79 -1.59 -8.20
C LYS A 161 -23.24 -3.02 -8.22
N ILE A 162 -21.99 -3.21 -7.79
CA ILE A 162 -21.40 -4.53 -7.62
C ILE A 162 -22.15 -5.38 -6.57
N LEU A 163 -22.81 -4.73 -5.60
CA LEU A 163 -23.62 -5.34 -4.54
C LEU A 163 -25.13 -5.41 -4.88
N ASP A 164 -25.55 -4.99 -6.06
CA ASP A 164 -26.95 -5.05 -6.50
C ASP A 164 -27.33 -6.45 -7.05
N GLY A 165 -28.29 -6.54 -7.97
CA GLY A 165 -28.63 -7.80 -8.63
C GLY A 165 -27.53 -8.31 -9.57
N PRO A 166 -27.76 -9.47 -10.22
CA PRO A 166 -26.81 -10.03 -11.17
C PRO A 166 -26.47 -9.07 -12.32
N ILE A 167 -25.18 -9.02 -12.67
CA ILE A 167 -24.70 -8.37 -13.89
C ILE A 167 -24.98 -9.31 -15.07
N ASP A 168 -25.98 -8.98 -15.89
CA ASP A 168 -26.49 -9.83 -16.98
C ASP A 168 -26.39 -9.18 -18.38
N SER A 169 -25.68 -8.06 -18.48
CA SER A 169 -25.55 -7.29 -19.70
C SER A 169 -24.25 -6.48 -19.74
N ILE A 170 -23.83 -6.12 -20.95
CA ILE A 170 -22.68 -5.25 -21.21
C ILE A 170 -22.87 -3.88 -20.55
N ASP A 171 -24.07 -3.31 -20.59
CA ASP A 171 -24.34 -1.98 -20.04
C ASP A 171 -24.21 -1.97 -18.51
N LYS A 172 -24.75 -2.99 -17.81
CA LYS A 172 -24.54 -3.13 -16.36
C LYS A 172 -23.07 -3.32 -16.02
N ALA A 173 -22.36 -4.18 -16.76
CA ALA A 173 -20.95 -4.43 -16.54
C ALA A 173 -20.10 -3.16 -16.72
N ALA A 174 -20.38 -2.36 -17.76
CA ALA A 174 -19.71 -1.09 -17.99
C ALA A 174 -19.99 -0.09 -16.86
N ALA A 175 -21.25 0.04 -16.44
CA ALA A 175 -21.63 0.95 -15.36
C ALA A 175 -20.99 0.59 -14.02
N VAL A 176 -20.81 -0.70 -13.73
CA VAL A 176 -20.12 -1.18 -12.53
C VAL A 176 -18.61 -0.92 -12.64
N ALA A 177 -18.00 -1.20 -13.79
CA ALA A 177 -16.58 -0.93 -13.98
C ALA A 177 -16.26 0.57 -13.90
N ASP A 178 -17.10 1.44 -14.47
CA ASP A 178 -16.94 2.89 -14.36
C ASP A 178 -17.07 3.39 -12.92
N GLU A 179 -17.99 2.81 -12.15
CA GLU A 179 -18.14 3.14 -10.73
C GLU A 179 -16.92 2.70 -9.91
N LEU A 180 -16.43 1.46 -10.10
CA LEU A 180 -15.26 0.94 -9.38
C LEU A 180 -13.98 1.72 -9.72
N ASP A 181 -13.81 2.12 -10.98
CA ASP A 181 -12.68 2.93 -11.44
C ASP A 181 -12.67 4.31 -10.80
N ALA A 182 -13.86 4.93 -10.66
CA ALA A 182 -14.03 6.26 -10.08
C ALA A 182 -13.79 6.33 -8.56
N ILE A 183 -13.75 5.21 -7.85
CA ILE A 183 -13.48 5.18 -6.41
C ILE A 183 -12.02 5.57 -6.15
N ASP A 184 -11.80 6.67 -5.43
CA ASP A 184 -10.49 7.06 -4.92
C ASP A 184 -10.13 6.21 -3.69
N LEU A 185 -9.15 5.32 -3.84
CA LEU A 185 -8.77 4.37 -2.77
C LEU A 185 -8.25 5.06 -1.52
N ARG A 186 -7.62 6.24 -1.66
CA ARG A 186 -7.09 7.00 -0.51
C ARG A 186 -8.19 7.71 0.27
N LYS A 187 -9.40 7.80 -0.29
CA LYS A 187 -10.58 8.41 0.36
C LYS A 187 -11.61 7.38 0.84
N LEU A 188 -11.62 6.18 0.26
CA LEU A 188 -12.50 5.10 0.69
C LEU A 188 -12.04 4.61 2.06
N ARG A 189 -12.79 4.93 3.11
CA ARG A 189 -12.51 4.39 4.45
C ARG A 189 -12.57 2.85 4.45
N VAL A 190 -11.57 2.23 5.06
CA VAL A 190 -11.42 0.78 5.14
C VAL A 190 -11.27 0.31 6.58
N GLY A 191 -11.65 -0.93 6.84
CA GLY A 191 -11.54 -1.58 8.14
C GLY A 191 -10.16 -2.12 8.47
N ILE A 192 -9.19 -2.03 7.55
CA ILE A 192 -7.81 -2.43 7.80
C ILE A 192 -7.10 -1.24 8.48
N PRO A 193 -6.61 -1.40 9.72
CA PRO A 193 -5.81 -0.37 10.37
C PRO A 193 -4.41 -0.35 9.76
N PHE A 194 -3.96 0.81 9.30
CA PHE A 194 -2.59 0.97 8.81
C PHE A 194 -1.62 1.16 9.96
N ASP A 195 -0.36 0.83 9.77
CA ASP A 195 0.65 0.90 10.82
C ASP A 195 0.79 2.33 11.33
N ARG A 196 1.04 2.49 12.64
CA ARG A 196 1.30 3.81 13.20
C ARG A 196 2.64 4.33 12.72
N TRP A 197 2.84 5.65 12.76
CA TRP A 197 4.14 6.22 12.42
C TRP A 197 5.24 5.63 13.30
N SER A 198 5.08 5.73 14.62
CA SER A 198 5.89 4.96 15.55
C SER A 198 5.05 4.38 16.70
N GLU A 199 5.55 3.33 17.33
CA GLU A 199 5.06 2.82 18.61
C GLU A 199 5.99 3.29 19.74
N ASP A 200 5.46 3.37 20.97
CA ASP A 200 6.25 3.68 22.16
C ASP A 200 5.68 2.92 23.37
N PRO A 201 6.44 2.01 23.99
CA PRO A 201 5.94 1.28 25.16
C PRO A 201 5.58 2.21 26.32
N PHE A 202 6.16 3.42 26.41
CA PHE A 202 5.84 4.40 27.46
C PHE A 202 4.50 5.13 27.24
N ASN A 203 3.88 4.99 26.06
CA ASN A 203 2.53 5.49 25.81
C ASN A 203 1.45 4.50 26.25
N THR A 204 1.84 3.29 26.68
CA THR A 204 0.89 2.30 27.19
C THR A 204 0.14 2.84 28.43
N PRO A 205 -1.20 2.77 28.47
CA PRO A 205 -1.98 3.23 29.61
C PRO A 205 -1.52 2.61 30.93
N ALA A 206 -1.54 3.42 31.99
CA ALA A 206 -1.15 2.98 33.33
C ALA A 206 -1.98 1.76 33.78
N GLY A 207 -1.29 0.68 34.15
CA GLY A 207 -1.91 -0.57 34.60
C GLY A 207 -1.97 -1.69 33.55
N LEU A 208 -1.54 -1.41 32.31
CA LEU A 208 -1.28 -2.44 31.28
C LEU A 208 0.22 -2.73 31.18
N PRO A 209 0.63 -3.95 30.80
CA PRO A 209 2.03 -4.24 30.51
C PRO A 209 2.48 -3.39 29.31
N PRO A 210 3.70 -2.82 29.33
CA PRO A 210 4.24 -2.12 28.16
C PRO A 210 4.09 -2.99 26.92
N PHE A 211 3.51 -2.43 25.87
CA PHE A 211 3.32 -3.12 24.61
C PHE A 211 3.98 -2.32 23.51
N GLU A 212 4.95 -2.95 22.84
CA GLU A 212 5.59 -2.42 21.63
C GLU A 212 5.28 -3.38 20.48
N SER A 213 4.79 -2.83 19.38
CA SER A 213 4.48 -3.58 18.16
C SER A 213 5.51 -3.20 17.11
N VAL A 214 6.05 -4.20 16.40
CA VAL A 214 6.90 -3.90 15.23
C VAL A 214 6.10 -3.42 14.02
N ALA A 215 4.76 -3.45 14.11
CA ALA A 215 3.83 -2.91 13.13
C ALA A 215 3.74 -1.37 13.18
N GLU A 216 4.87 -0.74 12.87
CA GLU A 216 5.05 0.70 12.77
C GLU A 216 5.85 1.06 11.51
N TRP A 217 5.92 2.34 11.15
CA TRP A 217 6.70 2.78 9.98
C TRP A 217 8.20 2.88 10.24
N ILE A 218 8.61 3.29 11.43
CA ILE A 218 10.02 3.50 11.75
C ILE A 218 10.77 2.16 11.81
N PRO A 219 11.92 2.02 11.13
CA PRO A 219 12.76 0.84 11.22
C PRO A 219 13.46 0.80 12.57
N TRP A 220 13.68 -0.41 13.07
CA TRP A 220 14.46 -0.66 14.29
C TRP A 220 15.94 -0.74 13.96
N HIS A 221 16.32 -1.13 12.74
CA HIS A 221 17.72 -1.16 12.33
C HIS A 221 18.10 0.08 11.50
N ALA A 222 18.86 0.99 12.11
CA ALA A 222 19.35 2.19 11.43
C ALA A 222 20.26 1.88 10.24
N GLN A 223 20.23 2.77 9.24
CA GLN A 223 21.22 2.86 8.17
C GLN A 223 22.26 3.93 8.49
N ARG A 224 23.50 3.71 8.06
CA ARG A 224 24.58 4.69 8.15
C ARG A 224 25.30 4.82 6.81
N PRO A 225 25.96 5.95 6.53
CA PRO A 225 26.77 6.05 5.33
C PRO A 225 27.89 5.01 5.35
N ILE A 226 28.23 4.47 4.19
CA ILE A 226 29.38 3.58 4.02
C ILE A 226 30.65 4.35 4.40
N MET A 227 31.58 3.67 5.08
CA MET A 227 32.85 4.28 5.48
C MET A 227 33.60 4.85 4.26
N GLY A 228 33.93 6.14 4.30
CA GLY A 228 34.56 6.88 3.20
C GLY A 228 33.59 7.54 2.22
N MET A 229 32.28 7.34 2.35
CA MET A 229 31.24 7.99 1.54
C MET A 229 30.46 9.06 2.32
N GLU A 230 30.79 9.33 3.58
CA GLU A 230 30.01 10.18 4.49
C GLU A 230 29.82 11.59 3.93
N GLU A 231 30.90 12.24 3.47
CA GLU A 231 30.84 13.60 2.91
C GLU A 231 29.96 13.65 1.66
N ALA A 232 30.12 12.68 0.76
CA ALA A 232 29.37 12.62 -0.49
C ALA A 232 27.87 12.34 -0.22
N TRP A 233 27.57 11.44 0.72
CA TRP A 233 26.21 11.14 1.15
C TRP A 233 25.53 12.39 1.72
N TYR A 234 26.17 13.04 2.72
CA TYR A 234 25.57 14.20 3.35
C TYR A 234 25.47 15.40 2.41
N ALA A 235 26.37 15.54 1.42
CA ALA A 235 26.23 16.55 0.37
C ALA A 235 24.97 16.34 -0.49
N ILE A 236 24.62 15.09 -0.81
CA ILE A 236 23.38 14.78 -1.55
C ILE A 236 22.15 15.06 -0.68
N VAL A 237 22.18 14.63 0.59
CA VAL A 237 21.11 14.90 1.55
C VAL A 237 20.88 16.39 1.72
N ASP A 238 21.94 17.18 1.87
CA ASP A 238 21.86 18.62 2.08
C ASP A 238 21.41 19.39 0.82
N ASP A 239 21.76 18.91 -0.38
CA ASP A 239 21.23 19.44 -1.64
C ASP A 239 19.70 19.24 -1.73
N TYR A 240 19.20 18.05 -1.37
CA TYR A 240 17.75 17.79 -1.28
C TYR A 240 17.08 18.65 -0.21
N ARG A 241 17.66 18.75 1.00
CA ARG A 241 17.10 19.58 2.10
C ARG A 241 16.99 21.06 1.74
N ALA A 242 17.92 21.57 0.94
CA ALA A 242 17.92 22.96 0.51
C ALA A 242 16.75 23.29 -0.44
N ASP A 243 16.28 22.31 -1.21
CA ASP A 243 15.14 22.46 -2.11
C ASP A 243 14.33 21.14 -2.25
N PRO A 244 13.52 20.79 -1.24
CA PRO A 244 12.76 19.53 -1.25
C PRO A 244 11.60 19.56 -2.24
N ALA A 245 11.34 20.69 -2.91
CA ALA A 245 10.36 20.81 -3.96
C ALA A 245 10.87 20.30 -5.32
N ASP A 246 12.19 20.27 -5.51
CA ASP A 246 12.82 19.70 -6.68
C ASP A 246 12.84 18.16 -6.58
N GLU A 247 11.95 17.54 -7.33
CA GLU A 247 11.80 16.09 -7.36
C GLU A 247 13.06 15.38 -7.88
N ALA A 248 13.85 16.03 -8.73
CA ALA A 248 15.12 15.46 -9.20
C ALA A 248 16.12 15.30 -8.06
N LYS A 249 16.12 16.25 -7.11
CA LYS A 249 16.95 16.16 -5.91
C LYS A 249 16.46 15.09 -4.95
N PHE A 250 15.15 14.96 -4.79
CA PHE A 250 14.57 13.86 -4.00
C PHE A 250 15.01 12.50 -4.56
N TRP A 251 14.84 12.26 -5.85
CA TRP A 251 15.23 10.99 -6.44
C TRP A 251 16.73 10.75 -6.45
N ARG A 252 17.56 11.80 -6.61
CA ARG A 252 19.02 11.68 -6.46
C ARG A 252 19.41 11.24 -5.04
N PHE A 253 18.75 11.79 -4.02
CA PHE A 253 18.93 11.38 -2.63
C PHE A 253 18.44 9.94 -2.39
N TYR A 254 17.22 9.64 -2.83
CA TYR A 254 16.59 8.35 -2.62
C TYR A 254 17.35 7.22 -3.34
N ASP A 255 17.70 7.38 -4.61
CA ASP A 255 18.42 6.37 -5.39
C ASP A 255 19.83 6.13 -4.83
N ALA A 256 20.43 7.11 -4.14
CA ALA A 256 21.74 6.96 -3.51
C ALA A 256 21.72 6.12 -2.21
N ILE A 257 20.54 5.85 -1.63
CA ILE A 257 20.41 5.01 -0.42
C ILE A 257 21.05 3.63 -0.65
N ASP A 258 20.75 3.00 -1.79
CA ASP A 258 21.20 1.63 -2.02
C ASP A 258 22.71 1.51 -2.25
N GLU A 259 23.33 2.57 -2.77
CA GLU A 259 24.74 2.62 -3.14
C GLU A 259 25.65 3.21 -2.05
N MET A 260 25.12 4.05 -1.16
CA MET A 260 25.94 4.87 -0.25
C MET A 260 25.69 4.62 1.23
N THR A 261 24.70 3.79 1.59
CA THR A 261 24.44 3.42 2.98
C THR A 261 24.56 1.92 3.22
N GLU A 262 24.88 1.58 4.45
CA GLU A 262 24.94 0.22 4.95
C GLU A 262 24.23 0.12 6.31
N PRO A 263 23.79 -1.08 6.71
CA PRO A 263 23.21 -1.30 8.03
C PRO A 263 24.21 -0.90 9.12
N ASP A 264 23.75 -0.23 10.17
CA ASP A 264 24.60 0.10 11.30
C ASP A 264 25.08 -1.17 12.04
N ALA A 265 26.40 -1.39 12.09
CA ALA A 265 27.01 -2.61 12.59
C ALA A 265 26.87 -2.81 14.11
N TRP A 266 26.40 -1.77 14.82
CA TRP A 266 26.20 -1.81 16.27
C TRP A 266 24.86 -2.47 16.68
N ASN A 267 23.97 -2.70 15.72
CA ASN A 267 22.61 -3.23 15.93
C ASN A 267 22.52 -4.76 15.83
N GLY A 268 23.49 -5.50 16.40
CA GLY A 268 23.58 -6.96 16.32
C GLY A 268 22.26 -7.70 16.57
N GLY A 269 22.13 -8.89 15.96
CA GLY A 269 21.02 -9.81 16.17
C GLY A 269 20.05 -9.96 15.00
N ALA A 270 20.00 -9.00 14.07
CA ALA A 270 19.17 -9.13 12.87
C ALA A 270 19.84 -10.02 11.79
N ASP A 271 19.03 -10.87 11.16
CA ASP A 271 19.46 -11.65 9.99
C ASP A 271 19.36 -10.80 8.70
N ASP A 272 19.78 -11.37 7.57
CA ASP A 272 19.76 -10.66 6.27
C ASP A 272 18.33 -10.20 5.90
N ALA A 273 17.30 -10.99 6.25
CA ALA A 273 15.91 -10.64 6.01
C ALA A 273 15.44 -9.48 6.91
N GLY A 274 15.77 -9.52 8.21
CA GLY A 274 15.50 -8.42 9.15
C GLY A 274 16.20 -7.12 8.75
N VAL A 275 17.45 -7.20 8.29
CA VAL A 275 18.18 -6.04 7.76
C VAL A 275 17.51 -5.47 6.50
N ALA A 276 17.14 -6.33 5.55
CA ALA A 276 16.45 -5.90 4.33
C ALA A 276 15.08 -5.26 4.63
N TRP A 277 14.30 -5.87 5.54
CA TRP A 277 13.00 -5.36 5.95
C TRP A 277 13.11 -3.95 6.54
N ASN A 278 14.05 -3.73 7.45
CA ASN A 278 14.29 -2.41 8.04
C ASN A 278 14.79 -1.37 7.01
N ARG A 279 15.60 -1.78 6.03
CA ARG A 279 16.01 -0.89 4.93
C ARG A 279 14.82 -0.43 4.09
N GLU A 280 13.93 -1.34 3.72
CA GLU A 280 12.73 -1.01 2.93
C GLU A 280 11.72 -0.16 3.74
N LYS A 281 11.60 -0.39 5.05
CA LYS A 281 10.87 0.52 5.97
C LYS A 281 11.49 1.92 5.96
N TRP A 282 12.81 2.03 6.07
CA TRP A 282 13.50 3.32 6.04
C TRP A 282 13.29 4.06 4.71
N LYS A 283 13.42 3.36 3.57
CA LYS A 283 13.11 3.91 2.24
C LYS A 283 11.66 4.40 2.16
N SER A 284 10.71 3.63 2.70
CA SER A 284 9.30 4.02 2.79
C SER A 284 9.08 5.29 3.64
N VAL A 285 9.80 5.43 4.76
CA VAL A 285 9.84 6.66 5.57
C VAL A 285 10.34 7.84 4.74
N GLN A 286 11.35 7.66 3.88
CA GLN A 286 11.86 8.73 3.02
C GLN A 286 10.83 9.21 1.99
N ILE A 287 10.00 8.32 1.46
CA ILE A 287 8.90 8.69 0.56
C ILE A 287 7.79 9.40 1.36
N ALA A 288 7.42 8.86 2.51
CA ALA A 288 6.39 9.44 3.36
C ALA A 288 6.72 10.84 3.87
N GLN A 289 7.94 11.08 4.34
CA GLN A 289 8.33 12.43 4.75
C GLN A 289 8.32 13.43 3.59
N HIS A 290 8.71 12.98 2.39
CA HIS A 290 8.70 13.83 1.20
C HIS A 290 7.26 14.22 0.86
N MET A 291 6.35 13.25 0.74
CA MET A 291 4.96 13.50 0.40
C MET A 291 4.21 14.29 1.47
N LEU A 292 4.16 13.74 2.69
CA LEU A 292 3.23 14.18 3.72
C LEU A 292 3.73 15.44 4.45
N PHE A 293 5.03 15.55 4.70
CA PHE A 293 5.58 16.63 5.54
C PHE A 293 6.24 17.74 4.74
N ARG A 294 6.96 17.41 3.66
CA ARG A 294 7.63 18.41 2.79
C ARG A 294 6.70 18.99 1.74
N ARG A 295 6.05 18.13 0.97
CA ARG A 295 5.18 18.51 -0.15
C ARG A 295 3.74 18.75 0.27
N LYS A 296 3.33 18.21 1.44
CA LYS A 296 1.96 18.26 1.97
C LYS A 296 0.94 17.79 0.92
N THR A 297 1.27 16.69 0.26
CA THR A 297 0.48 16.04 -0.79
C THR A 297 0.27 14.58 -0.45
N ASP A 298 -0.80 13.99 -0.98
CA ASP A 298 -1.02 12.56 -0.97
C ASP A 298 -0.49 11.91 -2.27
N GLU A 299 -0.10 12.69 -3.27
CA GLU A 299 0.41 12.21 -4.56
C GLU A 299 1.80 11.58 -4.42
N TYR A 300 1.92 10.33 -4.85
CA TYR A 300 3.21 9.63 -4.86
C TYR A 300 4.20 10.37 -5.77
N PRO A 301 5.49 10.49 -5.39
CA PRO A 301 6.50 11.08 -6.26
C PRO A 301 6.53 10.34 -7.59
N ASN A 302 6.77 11.02 -8.70
CA ASN A 302 6.79 10.40 -10.01
C ASN A 302 7.95 9.40 -10.10
N VAL A 303 7.66 8.12 -9.86
CA VAL A 303 8.63 7.01 -9.90
C VAL A 303 9.34 6.89 -11.26
N TRP A 304 8.77 7.47 -12.32
CA TRP A 304 9.35 7.54 -13.66
C TRP A 304 10.27 8.75 -13.86
N HIS A 305 10.57 9.55 -12.84
CA HIS A 305 11.44 10.71 -12.99
C HIS A 305 12.82 10.30 -13.55
N GLY A 306 13.24 10.96 -14.64
CA GLY A 306 14.47 10.63 -15.37
C GLY A 306 14.31 9.52 -16.42
N SER A 307 13.09 9.01 -16.63
CA SER A 307 12.71 8.11 -17.72
C SER A 307 11.39 8.55 -18.37
N GLU A 308 11.07 8.03 -19.55
CA GLU A 308 9.74 8.24 -20.13
C GLU A 308 8.73 7.34 -19.41
N PRO A 309 7.64 7.89 -18.85
CA PRO A 309 6.58 7.06 -18.31
C PRO A 309 5.92 6.25 -19.45
N PRO A 310 5.27 5.12 -19.11
CA PRO A 310 4.44 4.40 -20.07
C PRO A 310 3.41 5.35 -20.71
N SER A 311 3.30 5.32 -22.04
CA SER A 311 2.31 6.08 -22.78
C SER A 311 1.11 5.21 -23.18
N ALA A 312 0.12 5.81 -23.84
CA ALA A 312 -1.00 5.08 -24.42
C ALA A 312 -0.59 4.12 -25.55
N THR A 313 0.64 4.19 -26.08
CA THR A 313 1.08 3.35 -27.20
C THR A 313 2.40 2.64 -26.96
N THR A 314 3.15 3.06 -25.93
CA THR A 314 4.51 2.59 -25.68
C THR A 314 4.64 2.22 -24.21
N GLY A 315 4.94 0.95 -23.93
CA GLY A 315 5.22 0.48 -22.58
C GLY A 315 6.56 1.01 -22.06
N PRO A 316 6.82 0.89 -20.74
CA PRO A 316 8.12 1.26 -20.20
C PRO A 316 9.20 0.30 -20.71
N THR A 317 10.44 0.76 -20.74
CA THR A 317 11.59 -0.14 -20.87
C THR A 317 11.73 -0.96 -19.60
N GLU A 318 12.40 -2.12 -19.68
CA GLU A 318 12.70 -2.94 -18.50
C GLU A 318 13.41 -2.15 -17.41
N SER A 319 14.48 -1.43 -17.78
CA SER A 319 15.23 -0.59 -16.84
C SER A 319 14.36 0.51 -16.21
N ALA A 320 13.45 1.13 -16.97
CA ALA A 320 12.56 2.14 -16.43
C ALA A 320 11.56 1.55 -15.42
N ARG A 321 11.03 0.35 -15.70
CA ARG A 321 10.13 -0.34 -14.77
C ARG A 321 10.86 -0.85 -13.53
N ASN A 322 12.03 -1.45 -13.66
CA ASN A 322 12.82 -1.92 -12.51
C ASN A 322 13.12 -0.76 -11.57
N ARG A 323 13.54 0.38 -12.13
CA ARG A 323 13.70 1.61 -11.35
C ARG A 323 12.40 2.03 -10.64
N ALA A 324 11.26 1.96 -11.33
CA ALA A 324 9.98 2.30 -10.71
C ALA A 324 9.57 1.32 -9.59
N ILE A 325 9.94 0.04 -9.69
CA ILE A 325 9.79 -0.97 -8.64
C ILE A 325 10.70 -0.64 -7.44
N ASP A 326 11.99 -0.35 -7.68
CA ASP A 326 12.95 0.00 -6.62
C ASP A 326 12.57 1.30 -5.87
N ARG A 327 11.84 2.18 -6.56
CA ARG A 327 11.25 3.41 -6.04
C ARG A 327 9.88 3.22 -5.38
N ASN A 328 9.38 1.99 -5.27
CA ASN A 328 8.17 1.63 -4.53
C ASN A 328 8.45 0.58 -3.44
N PRO A 329 9.13 0.96 -2.34
CA PRO A 329 9.58 0.05 -1.29
C PRO A 329 8.42 -0.51 -0.45
N ILE A 330 7.23 0.12 -0.52
CA ILE A 330 6.07 -0.22 0.31
C ILE A 330 5.61 -1.67 0.04
N TRP A 331 5.66 -2.12 -1.22
CA TRP A 331 5.40 -3.53 -1.57
C TRP A 331 6.40 -4.48 -0.91
N HIS A 332 7.68 -4.13 -0.94
CA HIS A 332 8.76 -4.99 -0.42
C HIS A 332 8.69 -5.15 1.10
N VAL A 333 8.27 -4.11 1.84
CA VAL A 333 8.07 -4.21 3.30
C VAL A 333 7.07 -5.32 3.63
N GLY A 334 5.92 -5.34 2.96
CA GLY A 334 4.91 -6.38 3.13
C GLY A 334 5.37 -7.74 2.61
N ASP A 335 6.15 -7.78 1.52
CA ASP A 335 6.56 -9.03 0.89
C ASP A 335 7.64 -9.77 1.69
N ILE A 336 8.62 -9.05 2.22
CA ILE A 336 9.68 -9.63 3.06
C ILE A 336 9.04 -10.30 4.29
N ILE A 337 8.10 -9.63 4.97
CA ILE A 337 7.41 -10.21 6.14
C ILE A 337 6.47 -11.36 5.76
N ARG A 338 6.00 -11.43 4.50
CA ARG A 338 5.21 -12.54 3.95
C ARG A 338 6.04 -13.79 3.72
N VAL A 339 7.24 -13.62 3.20
CA VAL A 339 8.18 -14.72 2.95
C VAL A 339 8.87 -15.16 4.24
N ASN A 340 9.23 -14.20 5.09
CA ASN A 340 9.93 -14.36 6.35
C ASN A 340 9.08 -13.78 7.50
N PRO A 341 8.05 -14.51 7.98
CA PRO A 341 7.19 -14.03 9.05
C PRO A 341 7.93 -13.86 10.39
N LEU A 342 7.32 -13.15 11.35
CA LEU A 342 7.88 -13.00 12.71
C LEU A 342 7.76 -14.29 13.54
N HIS A 343 6.81 -15.16 13.19
CA HIS A 343 6.55 -16.43 13.86
C HIS A 343 7.10 -17.58 13.01
N CYS A 344 7.71 -18.57 13.65
CA CYS A 344 8.45 -19.63 12.94
C CYS A 344 7.64 -20.93 12.92
N THR A 345 6.57 -20.99 12.11
CA THR A 345 5.74 -22.21 11.98
C THR A 345 6.02 -22.94 10.66
N GLY A 346 7.25 -23.43 10.43
CA GLY A 346 7.51 -24.26 9.25
C GLY A 346 8.96 -24.30 8.76
N ALA A 347 9.12 -24.51 7.44
CA ALA A 347 10.40 -24.59 6.73
C ALA A 347 10.95 -23.21 6.30
N SER A 348 10.13 -22.15 6.36
CA SER A 348 10.55 -20.77 6.09
C SER A 348 11.42 -20.26 7.24
N THR A 349 12.46 -19.48 6.92
CA THR A 349 13.20 -18.73 7.93
C THR A 349 12.35 -17.55 8.39
N CYS A 350 12.13 -17.41 9.69
CA CYS A 350 11.52 -16.23 10.28
C CYS A 350 12.54 -15.09 10.33
N ILE A 351 12.07 -13.84 10.35
CA ILE A 351 12.95 -12.68 10.53
C ILE A 351 13.52 -12.70 11.95
N GLU A 352 14.83 -12.50 12.06
CA GLU A 352 15.48 -12.17 13.32
C GLU A 352 15.59 -10.65 13.42
N LEU A 353 15.12 -10.09 14.54
CA LEU A 353 15.16 -8.66 14.82
C LEU A 353 16.40 -8.30 15.65
N PRO A 354 16.85 -7.03 15.66
CA PRO A 354 17.97 -6.61 16.49
C PRO A 354 17.74 -6.95 17.98
N ASP A 355 18.79 -7.23 18.75
CA ASP A 355 18.67 -7.72 20.13
C ASP A 355 17.90 -6.77 21.10
N PHE A 356 17.79 -5.48 20.77
CA PHE A 356 17.04 -4.51 21.57
C PHE A 356 15.56 -4.41 21.22
N ALA A 357 15.13 -5.17 20.20
CA ALA A 357 13.75 -5.32 19.77
C ALA A 357 12.95 -6.00 20.88
N ASP A 358 12.10 -5.27 21.60
CA ASP A 358 11.27 -5.85 22.68
C ASP A 358 9.98 -6.47 22.11
N VAL A 359 10.14 -7.45 21.21
CA VAL A 359 9.01 -8.16 20.61
C VAL A 359 8.60 -9.33 21.51
N PRO A 360 7.30 -9.44 21.87
CA PRO A 360 6.81 -10.57 22.65
C PRO A 360 7.26 -11.91 22.06
N GLU A 361 7.73 -12.83 22.92
CA GLU A 361 8.11 -14.20 22.53
C GLU A 361 6.89 -15.09 22.19
N ASP A 362 5.68 -14.60 22.44
CA ASP A 362 4.44 -15.31 22.18
C ASP A 362 4.19 -15.44 20.66
N GLU A 363 4.15 -16.68 20.16
CA GLU A 363 4.00 -16.99 18.73
C GLU A 363 2.64 -16.52 18.17
N ASP A 364 1.55 -16.56 18.94
CA ASP A 364 0.24 -16.09 18.49
C ASP A 364 0.27 -14.56 18.31
N ILE A 365 0.97 -13.85 19.20
CA ILE A 365 1.18 -12.40 19.06
C ILE A 365 2.01 -12.10 17.81
N ARG A 366 3.09 -12.86 17.56
CA ARG A 366 3.95 -12.69 16.38
C ARG A 366 3.22 -13.00 15.07
N GLU A 367 2.36 -14.02 15.06
CA GLU A 367 1.46 -14.32 13.94
C GLU A 367 0.51 -13.15 13.68
N LEU A 368 -0.16 -12.65 14.71
CA LEU A 368 -1.06 -11.52 14.58
C LEU A 368 -0.35 -10.24 14.10
N GLN A 369 0.86 -9.94 14.58
CA GLN A 369 1.65 -8.79 14.11
C GLN A 369 2.08 -8.98 12.65
N THR A 370 2.49 -10.19 12.27
CA THR A 370 2.80 -10.56 10.88
C THR A 370 1.62 -10.23 9.96
N ASP A 371 0.41 -10.66 10.33
CA ASP A 371 -0.81 -10.38 9.57
C ASP A 371 -1.09 -8.88 9.43
N VAL A 372 -1.00 -8.12 10.54
CA VAL A 372 -1.29 -6.67 10.54
C VAL A 372 -0.37 -5.97 9.56
N ILE A 373 0.94 -6.24 9.67
CA ILE A 373 1.96 -5.62 8.81
C ILE A 373 1.68 -5.96 7.35
N GLN A 374 1.51 -7.24 7.02
CA GLN A 374 1.24 -7.64 5.64
C GLN A 374 0.01 -6.91 5.07
N GLN A 375 -1.11 -6.94 5.78
CA GLN A 375 -2.37 -6.36 5.30
C GLN A 375 -2.28 -4.84 5.14
N SER A 376 -1.68 -4.17 6.12
CA SER A 376 -1.46 -2.72 6.16
C SER A 376 -0.56 -2.24 5.02
N TRP A 377 0.61 -2.87 4.86
CA TRP A 377 1.60 -2.48 3.85
C TRP A 377 1.14 -2.83 2.43
N PHE A 378 0.54 -4.00 2.21
CA PHE A 378 -0.01 -4.35 0.90
C PHE A 378 -1.15 -3.44 0.50
N TRP A 379 -2.07 -3.10 1.42
CA TRP A 379 -3.14 -2.16 1.09
C TRP A 379 -2.59 -0.77 0.78
N THR A 380 -1.64 -0.27 1.58
CA THR A 380 -0.96 1.01 1.33
C THR A 380 -0.33 1.03 -0.06
N ALA A 381 0.38 -0.03 -0.46
CA ALA A 381 1.01 -0.11 -1.76
C ALA A 381 -0.01 -0.19 -2.92
N TRP A 382 -1.12 -0.90 -2.70
CA TRP A 382 -2.20 -1.05 -3.68
C TRP A 382 -2.96 0.24 -3.98
N GLU A 383 -3.02 1.19 -3.03
CA GLU A 383 -3.60 2.51 -3.28
C GLU A 383 -2.87 3.28 -4.37
N TYR A 384 -1.56 3.08 -4.49
CA TYR A 384 -0.71 3.73 -5.48
C TYR A 384 -0.53 2.90 -6.75
N ASP A 385 -0.60 1.58 -6.62
CA ASP A 385 -0.38 0.64 -7.71
C ASP A 385 -1.51 -0.40 -7.80
N ALA A 386 -2.74 0.08 -7.91
CA ALA A 386 -3.93 -0.77 -8.04
C ALA A 386 -3.84 -1.84 -9.17
N PRO A 387 -3.24 -1.56 -10.35
CA PRO A 387 -3.04 -2.57 -11.38
C PRO A 387 -1.82 -3.49 -11.17
N LEU A 388 -1.00 -3.31 -10.13
CA LEU A 388 0.20 -4.10 -9.82
C LEU A 388 1.30 -4.00 -10.90
N LEU A 389 1.47 -2.81 -11.47
CA LEU A 389 2.42 -2.55 -12.56
C LEU A 389 3.84 -2.31 -12.06
N ILE A 390 4.01 -1.90 -10.81
CA ILE A 390 5.29 -1.58 -10.17
C ILE A 390 5.48 -2.32 -8.82
N ALA A 391 4.78 -3.43 -8.62
CA ALA A 391 4.88 -4.26 -7.41
C ALA A 391 6.04 -5.28 -7.41
N GLY A 392 6.55 -5.63 -8.59
CA GLY A 392 7.63 -6.61 -8.75
C GLY A 392 7.69 -7.21 -10.16
N ASN A 393 8.73 -7.97 -10.44
CA ASN A 393 8.91 -8.66 -11.73
C ASN A 393 8.29 -10.06 -11.76
N GLY A 394 8.18 -10.71 -10.59
CA GLY A 394 7.64 -12.05 -10.44
C GLY A 394 6.16 -12.15 -10.84
N ILE A 395 5.79 -13.32 -11.38
CA ILE A 395 4.38 -13.66 -11.64
C ILE A 395 3.53 -13.52 -10.35
N PRO A 396 3.96 -14.02 -9.18
CA PRO A 396 3.20 -13.84 -7.93
C PRO A 396 2.83 -12.38 -7.64
N SER A 397 3.78 -11.47 -7.83
CA SER A 397 3.59 -10.03 -7.62
C SER A 397 2.53 -9.45 -8.56
N ILE A 398 2.62 -9.79 -9.84
CA ILE A 398 1.75 -9.24 -10.88
C ILE A 398 0.35 -9.87 -10.82
N ASP A 399 0.25 -11.14 -10.44
CA ASP A 399 -1.03 -11.82 -10.27
C ASP A 399 -1.79 -11.30 -9.05
N GLY A 400 -1.04 -10.85 -8.05
CA GLY A 400 -1.54 -10.24 -6.82
C GLY A 400 -1.52 -11.19 -5.63
N ASP A 401 -0.56 -12.10 -5.54
CA ASP A 401 -0.45 -13.08 -4.45
C ASP A 401 -0.31 -12.43 -3.06
N TYR A 402 -0.05 -11.12 -3.00
CA TYR A 402 -0.16 -10.28 -1.81
C TYR A 402 -1.55 -10.30 -1.15
N PHE A 403 -2.60 -10.59 -1.92
CA PHE A 403 -3.99 -10.58 -1.46
C PHE A 403 -4.63 -11.97 -1.52
N LEU A 404 -3.84 -13.04 -1.42
CA LEU A 404 -4.39 -14.39 -1.27
C LEU A 404 -5.42 -14.41 -0.13
N SER A 405 -6.48 -15.19 -0.29
CA SER A 405 -7.55 -15.23 0.72
C SER A 405 -7.05 -15.72 2.07
N THR A 406 -5.95 -16.47 2.11
CA THR A 406 -5.28 -16.90 3.33
C THR A 406 -4.64 -15.74 4.08
N LEU A 407 -4.09 -14.75 3.36
CA LEU A 407 -3.49 -13.53 3.91
C LEU A 407 -4.56 -12.49 4.30
N MET A 408 -5.75 -12.61 3.71
CA MET A 408 -6.90 -11.73 3.98
C MET A 408 -8.00 -12.42 4.78
N ASN A 409 -7.74 -13.56 5.41
CA ASN A 409 -8.74 -14.52 5.93
C ASN A 409 -9.81 -13.97 6.90
N ARG A 410 -9.65 -12.77 7.47
CA ARG A 410 -10.65 -12.08 8.30
C ARG A 410 -11.37 -10.92 7.61
N TYR A 411 -10.91 -10.56 6.41
CA TYR A 411 -11.34 -9.40 5.62
C TYR A 411 -11.94 -9.82 4.28
N ALA A 412 -12.89 -10.76 4.31
CA ALA A 412 -13.52 -11.31 3.12
C ALA A 412 -14.17 -10.24 2.22
N ILE A 413 -14.86 -9.26 2.82
CA ILE A 413 -15.50 -8.20 2.03
C ILE A 413 -14.46 -7.27 1.42
N HIS A 414 -13.38 -6.95 2.13
CA HIS A 414 -12.26 -6.21 1.54
C HIS A 414 -11.61 -6.98 0.39
N HIS A 415 -11.41 -8.28 0.55
CA HIS A 415 -10.86 -9.16 -0.50
C HIS A 415 -11.73 -9.14 -1.77
N GLY A 416 -13.05 -9.33 -1.62
CA GLY A 416 -13.98 -9.26 -2.74
C GLY A 416 -13.96 -7.89 -3.45
N PHE A 417 -13.86 -6.80 -2.68
CA PHE A 417 -13.78 -5.44 -3.22
C PHE A 417 -12.48 -5.22 -3.98
N LEU A 418 -11.35 -5.62 -3.39
CA LEU A 418 -10.02 -5.53 -3.97
C LEU A 418 -9.96 -6.29 -5.28
N MET A 419 -10.50 -7.51 -5.33
CA MET A 419 -10.56 -8.28 -6.57
C MET A 419 -11.37 -7.54 -7.64
N ALA A 420 -12.57 -7.07 -7.32
CA ALA A 420 -13.42 -6.36 -8.28
C ALA A 420 -12.75 -5.09 -8.83
N LYS A 421 -12.19 -4.26 -7.94
CA LYS A 421 -11.53 -3.02 -8.34
C LYS A 421 -10.20 -3.30 -9.08
N GLY A 422 -9.41 -4.25 -8.61
CA GLY A 422 -8.15 -4.63 -9.22
C GLY A 422 -8.35 -5.19 -10.64
N MET A 423 -9.41 -5.96 -10.89
CA MET A 423 -9.78 -6.41 -12.25
C MET A 423 -9.97 -5.22 -13.19
N VAL A 424 -10.70 -4.20 -12.73
CA VAL A 424 -10.93 -2.96 -13.48
C VAL A 424 -9.63 -2.20 -13.71
N ALA A 425 -8.83 -1.99 -12.66
CA ALA A 425 -7.56 -1.29 -12.73
C ALA A 425 -6.60 -1.96 -13.73
N LYS A 426 -6.47 -3.29 -13.68
CA LYS A 426 -5.64 -4.06 -14.63
C LYS A 426 -6.14 -3.94 -16.07
N ALA A 427 -7.45 -4.00 -16.28
CA ALA A 427 -8.04 -3.89 -17.61
C ALA A 427 -8.00 -2.45 -18.17
N ARG A 428 -7.90 -1.43 -17.32
CA ARG A 428 -7.84 -0.01 -17.70
C ARG A 428 -6.46 0.62 -17.68
N ALA A 429 -5.43 -0.15 -17.28
CA ALA A 429 -4.05 0.30 -17.36
C ALA A 429 -3.71 0.82 -18.77
N PRO A 430 -2.77 1.79 -18.91
CA PRO A 430 -2.40 2.34 -20.21
C PRO A 430 -2.03 1.26 -21.22
N LEU A 431 -2.51 1.37 -22.47
CA LEU A 431 -2.30 0.36 -23.51
C LEU A 431 -0.83 0.10 -23.85
N GLY A 432 0.10 0.99 -23.49
CA GLY A 432 1.54 0.70 -23.54
C GLY A 432 1.92 -0.58 -22.78
N TRP A 433 1.20 -0.90 -21.70
CA TRP A 433 1.39 -2.11 -20.91
C TRP A 433 0.87 -3.40 -21.57
N LEU A 434 0.07 -3.29 -22.63
CA LEU A 434 -0.34 -4.44 -23.41
C LEU A 434 0.86 -5.14 -24.05
N ASN A 435 1.86 -4.35 -24.47
CA ASN A 435 3.06 -4.79 -25.17
C ASN A 435 4.35 -4.46 -24.40
N ALA A 436 4.28 -4.26 -23.09
CA ALA A 436 5.48 -4.07 -22.28
C ALA A 436 6.34 -5.34 -22.41
N LYS A 437 7.39 -5.27 -23.23
CA LYS A 437 8.19 -6.42 -23.67
C LYS A 437 8.90 -7.08 -22.50
N ALA A 438 8.70 -8.38 -22.33
CA ALA A 438 9.65 -9.22 -21.60
C ALA A 438 10.90 -9.37 -22.48
N PRO A 439 12.07 -8.85 -22.09
CA PRO A 439 13.28 -9.14 -22.84
C PRO A 439 13.66 -10.59 -22.55
N ASP A 440 13.49 -11.46 -23.55
CA ASP A 440 14.02 -12.83 -23.59
C ASP A 440 13.85 -13.66 -22.32
N ARG A 441 12.71 -14.35 -22.19
CA ARG A 441 12.53 -15.37 -21.14
C ARG A 441 13.44 -16.58 -21.38
N ASP A 442 14.46 -16.71 -20.54
CA ASP A 442 14.81 -18.02 -19.99
C ASP A 442 13.66 -18.43 -19.05
N ARG A 443 13.06 -19.62 -19.24
CA ARG A 443 11.92 -20.08 -18.42
C ARG A 443 12.24 -20.16 -16.91
N ASN A 444 13.52 -20.07 -16.56
CA ASN A 444 14.04 -20.15 -15.21
C ASN A 444 14.36 -18.78 -14.56
N LYS A 445 14.07 -17.66 -15.24
CA LYS A 445 14.26 -16.32 -14.67
C LYS A 445 12.94 -15.56 -14.64
N GLU A 446 12.65 -14.96 -13.50
CA GLU A 446 11.42 -14.24 -13.14
C GLU A 446 11.28 -12.88 -13.86
N ASP A 447 11.78 -12.78 -15.09
CA ASP A 447 12.01 -11.51 -15.75
C ASP A 447 10.77 -11.10 -16.56
N PHE A 448 10.13 -10.03 -16.07
CA PHE A 448 9.27 -9.09 -16.77
C PHE A 448 7.96 -9.64 -17.36
N ASN A 449 6.93 -9.88 -16.53
CA ASN A 449 5.61 -10.33 -17.02
C ASN A 449 4.46 -9.32 -16.88
N ALA A 450 4.69 -8.04 -17.21
CA ALA A 450 3.65 -7.00 -17.14
C ALA A 450 2.79 -6.89 -18.42
N ALA A 451 3.12 -7.63 -19.48
CA ALA A 451 2.35 -7.61 -20.73
C ALA A 451 0.91 -8.15 -20.54
N GLY A 452 -0.05 -7.60 -21.29
CA GLY A 452 -1.45 -8.02 -21.24
C GLY A 452 -2.37 -7.16 -20.38
N HIS A 453 -1.84 -6.14 -19.70
CA HIS A 453 -2.68 -5.13 -19.04
C HIS A 453 -3.33 -4.19 -20.06
N GLY A 454 -4.37 -3.47 -19.64
CA GLY A 454 -5.10 -2.52 -20.50
C GLY A 454 -6.13 -3.15 -21.43
N LYS A 455 -6.53 -4.41 -21.19
CA LYS A 455 -7.47 -5.15 -22.03
C LYS A 455 -8.29 -6.16 -21.24
N TRP A 456 -9.60 -6.26 -21.50
CA TRP A 456 -10.46 -7.30 -20.91
C TRP A 456 -10.29 -8.67 -21.57
N ALA A 457 -10.10 -8.72 -22.90
CA ALA A 457 -9.71 -9.94 -23.61
C ALA A 457 -8.22 -10.26 -23.42
N SER A 458 -7.87 -10.59 -22.17
CA SER A 458 -6.54 -10.91 -21.66
C SER A 458 -6.70 -11.75 -20.38
N PRO A 459 -5.75 -12.62 -20.00
CA PRO A 459 -5.80 -13.29 -18.71
C PRO A 459 -5.59 -12.30 -17.53
N ARG A 460 -4.91 -11.16 -17.73
CA ARG A 460 -4.44 -10.29 -16.63
C ARG A 460 -5.51 -9.80 -15.67
N PRO A 461 -6.65 -9.26 -16.12
CA PRO A 461 -7.69 -8.85 -15.19
C PRO A 461 -8.13 -10.01 -14.29
N PHE A 462 -8.18 -11.22 -14.83
CA PHE A 462 -8.64 -12.42 -14.14
C PHE A 462 -7.55 -13.12 -13.30
N LEU A 463 -6.30 -12.67 -13.30
CA LEU A 463 -5.27 -13.30 -12.46
C LEU A 463 -5.48 -13.01 -10.97
N LEU A 464 -6.15 -11.91 -10.60
CA LEU A 464 -6.59 -11.72 -9.21
C LEU A 464 -7.55 -12.82 -8.75
N THR A 465 -8.29 -13.42 -9.68
CA THR A 465 -9.18 -14.51 -9.32
C THR A 465 -8.42 -15.80 -9.09
N ARG A 466 -7.18 -15.98 -9.60
CA ARG A 466 -6.32 -17.17 -9.35
C ARG A 466 -6.21 -17.49 -7.87
N GLN A 467 -6.30 -16.49 -7.00
CA GLN A 467 -6.35 -16.66 -5.56
C GLN A 467 -7.47 -17.62 -5.11
N LEU A 468 -8.57 -17.76 -5.89
CA LEU A 468 -9.69 -18.65 -5.63
C LEU A 468 -9.45 -20.11 -6.10
N GLU A 469 -8.43 -20.38 -6.93
CA GLU A 469 -8.10 -21.73 -7.44
C GLU A 469 -7.61 -22.67 -6.31
N GLY A 470 -6.86 -22.14 -5.34
CA GLY A 470 -6.22 -22.92 -4.27
C GLY A 470 -6.54 -22.44 -2.85
N THR A 471 -6.98 -21.19 -2.68
CA THR A 471 -7.29 -20.59 -1.38
C THR A 471 -8.66 -19.93 -1.46
N ARG A 472 -9.71 -20.69 -1.13
CA ARG A 472 -11.06 -20.10 -1.06
C ARG A 472 -11.17 -19.29 0.21
N HIS A 473 -11.73 -18.09 0.12
CA HIS A 473 -12.04 -17.33 1.31
C HIS A 473 -13.21 -17.99 2.04
N VAL A 474 -12.93 -18.53 3.23
CA VAL A 474 -13.99 -19.00 4.13
C VAL A 474 -14.55 -17.76 4.82
N VAL A 475 -15.81 -17.42 4.56
CA VAL A 475 -16.50 -16.37 5.31
C VAL A 475 -17.07 -17.02 6.57
N ALA A 476 -16.40 -16.82 7.70
CA ALA A 476 -16.82 -17.42 8.97
C ALA A 476 -18.22 -16.96 9.43
N ASP A 477 -18.63 -15.77 9.00
CA ASP A 477 -19.92 -15.16 9.33
C ASP A 477 -20.97 -15.41 8.23
N PRO A 478 -22.00 -16.26 8.48
CA PRO A 478 -23.02 -16.58 7.49
C PRO A 478 -23.81 -15.36 7.02
N ALA A 479 -23.86 -14.26 7.80
CA ALA A 479 -24.56 -13.04 7.40
C ALA A 479 -23.82 -12.26 6.30
N ARG A 480 -22.49 -12.38 6.24
CA ARG A 480 -21.65 -11.73 5.20
C ARG A 480 -21.53 -12.55 3.93
N GLN A 481 -21.66 -13.88 4.02
CA GLN A 481 -21.48 -14.79 2.89
C GLN A 481 -22.28 -14.38 1.63
N PRO A 482 -23.57 -14.01 1.70
CA PRO A 482 -24.33 -13.63 0.50
C PRO A 482 -23.78 -12.40 -0.21
N ALA A 483 -23.34 -11.38 0.56
CA ALA A 483 -22.76 -10.17 0.00
C ALA A 483 -21.39 -10.43 -0.63
N HIS A 484 -20.55 -11.23 0.03
CA HIS A 484 -19.27 -11.66 -0.51
C HIS A 484 -19.43 -12.46 -1.82
N THR A 485 -20.28 -13.51 -1.81
CA THR A 485 -20.61 -14.31 -3.01
C THR A 485 -21.07 -13.42 -4.15
N ARG A 486 -21.99 -12.50 -3.87
CA ARG A 486 -22.52 -11.57 -4.87
C ARG A 486 -21.43 -10.69 -5.45
N MET A 487 -20.59 -10.08 -4.62
CA MET A 487 -19.51 -9.21 -5.07
C MET A 487 -18.52 -9.95 -5.96
N VAL A 488 -18.08 -11.15 -5.53
CA VAL A 488 -17.14 -11.97 -6.29
C VAL A 488 -17.73 -12.40 -7.63
N THR A 489 -18.95 -12.92 -7.61
CA THR A 489 -19.60 -13.37 -8.84
C THR A 489 -19.90 -12.22 -9.80
N ASN A 490 -20.38 -11.08 -9.29
CA ASN A 490 -20.59 -9.91 -10.13
C ASN A 490 -19.27 -9.39 -10.71
N ALA A 491 -18.15 -9.43 -9.97
CA ALA A 491 -16.85 -9.03 -10.53
C ALA A 491 -16.43 -9.91 -11.71
N ILE A 492 -16.61 -11.23 -11.60
CA ILE A 492 -16.34 -12.16 -12.70
C ILE A 492 -17.28 -11.90 -13.88
N ARG A 493 -18.59 -11.77 -13.63
CA ARG A 493 -19.59 -11.49 -14.68
C ARG A 493 -19.30 -10.17 -15.39
N MET A 494 -18.95 -9.13 -14.65
CA MET A 494 -18.49 -7.85 -15.20
C MET A 494 -17.33 -8.06 -16.18
N GLY A 495 -16.27 -8.77 -15.75
CA GLY A 495 -15.13 -9.06 -16.61
C GLY A 495 -15.51 -9.82 -17.88
N LEU A 496 -16.38 -10.84 -17.78
CA LEU A 496 -16.84 -11.63 -18.93
C LEU A 496 -17.67 -10.80 -19.92
N TYR A 497 -18.60 -9.98 -19.45
CA TYR A 497 -19.39 -9.10 -20.34
C TYR A 497 -18.53 -7.99 -20.98
N LEU A 498 -17.53 -7.47 -20.28
CA LEU A 498 -16.60 -6.49 -20.87
C LEU A 498 -15.63 -7.12 -21.85
N MET A 499 -15.19 -8.35 -21.61
CA MET A 499 -14.48 -9.15 -22.61
C MET A 499 -15.36 -9.37 -23.85
N LYS A 500 -16.64 -9.72 -23.67
CA LYS A 500 -17.60 -9.88 -24.78
C LYS A 500 -17.70 -8.59 -25.60
N LYS A 501 -17.85 -7.44 -24.94
CA LYS A 501 -17.88 -6.12 -25.59
C LYS A 501 -16.66 -5.88 -26.47
N GLU A 502 -15.46 -6.21 -25.99
CA GLU A 502 -14.23 -6.09 -26.79
C GLU A 502 -14.19 -7.06 -27.98
N LEU A 503 -14.62 -8.30 -27.76
CA LEU A 503 -14.60 -9.35 -28.78
C LEU A 503 -15.74 -9.25 -29.81
N ASP A 504 -16.75 -8.41 -29.54
CA ASP A 504 -17.80 -8.05 -30.50
C ASP A 504 -17.36 -6.95 -31.48
N ALA A 505 -16.17 -6.37 -31.31
CA ALA A 505 -15.62 -5.40 -32.23
C ALA A 505 -15.38 -6.01 -33.64
N PRO A 506 -15.44 -5.23 -34.73
CA PRO A 506 -15.29 -5.75 -36.10
C PRO A 506 -13.97 -6.48 -36.39
N ALA A 507 -12.90 -6.16 -35.66
CA ALA A 507 -11.60 -6.81 -35.74
C ALA A 507 -11.16 -7.18 -34.32
N PRO A 508 -11.74 -8.25 -33.74
CA PRO A 508 -11.52 -8.56 -32.33
C PRO A 508 -10.10 -9.08 -32.13
N THR A 509 -9.47 -8.60 -31.07
CA THR A 509 -8.14 -9.02 -30.66
C THR A 509 -8.18 -9.60 -29.25
N VAL A 510 -7.27 -10.54 -28.97
CA VAL A 510 -7.08 -11.16 -27.66
C VAL A 510 -5.60 -11.24 -27.34
N PHE A 511 -5.21 -10.90 -26.12
CA PHE A 511 -3.85 -11.07 -25.64
C PHE A 511 -3.66 -12.47 -25.07
N ASP A 512 -2.60 -13.17 -25.47
CA ASP A 512 -2.30 -14.57 -25.09
C ASP A 512 -3.56 -15.45 -25.18
N LYS A 513 -3.83 -15.92 -26.40
CA LYS A 513 -5.08 -16.63 -26.70
C LYS A 513 -5.21 -17.91 -25.87
N GLU A 514 -4.13 -18.67 -25.77
CA GLU A 514 -4.10 -19.95 -25.05
C GLU A 514 -4.42 -19.76 -23.57
N SER A 515 -3.77 -18.79 -22.92
CA SER A 515 -3.94 -18.55 -21.49
C SER A 515 -5.28 -17.90 -21.17
N THR A 516 -5.80 -17.05 -22.08
CA THR A 516 -7.16 -16.53 -21.98
C THR A 516 -8.19 -17.66 -22.04
N LEU A 517 -8.05 -18.61 -22.98
CA LEU A 517 -8.94 -19.77 -23.08
C LEU A 517 -8.88 -20.64 -21.83
N LYS A 518 -7.67 -20.98 -21.36
CA LYS A 518 -7.47 -21.74 -20.12
C LYS A 518 -8.14 -21.05 -18.92
N LYS A 519 -8.03 -19.72 -18.83
CA LYS A 519 -8.68 -18.99 -17.75
C LYS A 519 -10.21 -19.03 -17.82
N LEU A 520 -10.80 -18.95 -19.02
CA LEU A 520 -12.24 -19.11 -19.20
C LEU A 520 -12.72 -20.52 -18.76
N GLU A 521 -11.94 -21.57 -19.06
CA GLU A 521 -12.24 -22.94 -18.60
C GLU A 521 -12.18 -23.07 -17.08
N ILE A 522 -11.16 -22.47 -16.44
CA ILE A 522 -11.05 -22.45 -14.98
C ILE A 522 -12.24 -21.71 -14.35
N LEU A 523 -12.59 -20.53 -14.87
CA LEU A 523 -13.75 -19.76 -14.39
C LEU A 523 -15.03 -20.59 -14.51
N LYS A 524 -15.20 -21.35 -15.60
CA LYS A 524 -16.34 -22.26 -15.77
C LYS A 524 -16.37 -23.31 -14.65
N SER A 525 -15.25 -23.98 -14.40
CA SER A 525 -15.14 -24.98 -13.32
C SER A 525 -15.56 -24.41 -11.97
N TRP A 526 -15.12 -23.21 -11.63
CA TRP A 526 -15.42 -22.61 -10.33
C TRP A 526 -16.90 -22.34 -10.08
N PHE A 527 -17.64 -21.96 -11.12
CA PHE A 527 -19.09 -21.79 -11.00
C PHE A 527 -19.81 -23.12 -10.71
N HIS A 528 -19.20 -24.26 -11.02
CA HIS A 528 -19.75 -25.60 -10.81
C HIS A 528 -19.23 -26.29 -9.53
N ASP A 529 -18.14 -25.81 -8.92
CA ASP A 529 -17.51 -26.42 -7.74
C ASP A 529 -18.28 -26.23 -6.40
N GLY A 530 -19.57 -25.87 -6.46
CA GLY A 530 -20.52 -25.90 -5.33
C GLY A 530 -20.36 -24.82 -4.25
N ALA A 531 -19.20 -24.19 -4.10
CA ALA A 531 -18.94 -23.19 -3.06
C ALA A 531 -19.62 -21.83 -3.31
N TRP A 532 -20.04 -21.59 -4.55
CA TRP A 532 -20.75 -20.39 -5.00
C TRP A 532 -22.03 -20.78 -5.73
N ASP A 533 -22.62 -21.92 -5.35
CA ASP A 533 -23.88 -22.41 -5.93
C ASP A 533 -25.06 -21.55 -5.48
N ASP A 534 -25.07 -20.31 -5.95
CA ASP A 534 -26.22 -19.44 -5.94
C ASP A 534 -26.85 -19.47 -7.34
N PRO A 535 -27.99 -20.19 -7.51
CA PRO A 535 -28.66 -20.32 -8.80
C PRO A 535 -28.99 -18.97 -9.45
N LEU A 536 -29.19 -17.90 -8.65
CA LEU A 536 -29.47 -16.56 -9.15
C LEU A 536 -28.29 -16.01 -9.98
N TYR A 537 -27.06 -16.29 -9.56
CA TYR A 537 -25.86 -15.74 -10.20
C TYR A 537 -25.20 -16.70 -11.19
N ASN A 538 -25.45 -18.01 -11.06
CA ASN A 538 -24.93 -19.03 -11.97
C ASN A 538 -25.78 -19.13 -13.26
N THR A 539 -27.00 -18.60 -13.25
CA THR A 539 -27.86 -18.59 -14.44
C THR A 539 -27.20 -17.84 -15.60
N GLY A 540 -27.13 -18.51 -16.75
CA GLY A 540 -26.62 -17.94 -18.01
C GLY A 540 -25.10 -17.81 -18.09
N ILE A 541 -24.33 -18.28 -17.10
CA ILE A 541 -22.87 -18.17 -17.11
C ILE A 541 -22.22 -19.12 -18.12
N ASP A 542 -22.67 -20.38 -18.19
CA ASP A 542 -22.14 -21.37 -19.12
C ASP A 542 -22.30 -20.94 -20.58
N PRO A 543 -23.50 -20.51 -21.05
CA PRO A 543 -23.63 -19.99 -22.41
C PRO A 543 -22.74 -18.78 -22.70
N LEU A 544 -22.55 -17.88 -21.72
CA LEU A 544 -21.67 -16.71 -21.89
C LEU A 544 -20.21 -17.13 -22.04
N ILE A 545 -19.73 -18.04 -21.19
CA ILE A 545 -18.36 -18.55 -21.28
C ILE A 545 -18.16 -19.32 -22.59
N ASP A 546 -19.10 -20.17 -22.99
CA ASP A 546 -19.00 -20.93 -24.25
C ASP A 546 -19.00 -20.00 -25.48
N GLU A 547 -19.80 -18.93 -25.46
CA GLU A 547 -19.74 -17.86 -26.47
C GLU A 547 -18.36 -17.19 -26.50
N LEU A 548 -17.83 -16.82 -25.34
CA LEU A 548 -16.52 -16.19 -25.21
C LEU A 548 -15.38 -17.09 -25.68
N VAL A 549 -15.41 -18.39 -25.37
CA VAL A 549 -14.45 -19.38 -25.87
C VAL A 549 -14.43 -19.37 -27.40
N GLY A 550 -15.60 -19.42 -28.04
CA GLY A 550 -15.72 -19.33 -29.49
C GLY A 550 -15.15 -18.02 -30.06
N LYS A 551 -15.43 -16.89 -29.41
CA LYS A 551 -14.94 -15.57 -29.82
C LYS A 551 -13.43 -15.41 -29.64
N VAL A 552 -12.88 -15.85 -28.52
CA VAL A 552 -11.44 -15.84 -28.24
C VAL A 552 -10.71 -16.72 -29.26
N ALA A 553 -11.22 -17.91 -29.55
CA ALA A 553 -10.65 -18.80 -30.54
C ALA A 553 -10.58 -18.14 -31.94
N ALA A 554 -11.65 -17.42 -32.32
CA ALA A 554 -11.75 -16.71 -33.60
C ALA A 554 -11.01 -15.37 -33.65
N ALA A 555 -10.71 -14.74 -32.51
CA ALA A 555 -10.05 -13.44 -32.45
C ALA A 555 -8.61 -13.49 -32.95
N THR A 556 -8.11 -12.34 -33.41
CA THR A 556 -6.70 -12.18 -33.78
C THR A 556 -5.86 -12.13 -32.51
N GLU A 557 -4.87 -13.00 -32.40
CA GLU A 557 -3.98 -13.01 -31.24
C GLU A 557 -3.03 -11.81 -31.30
N ILE A 558 -3.01 -11.03 -30.22
CA ILE A 558 -1.92 -10.12 -29.88
C ILE A 558 -0.90 -11.01 -29.17
N LYS A 559 0.08 -11.48 -29.93
CA LYS A 559 1.14 -12.32 -29.40
C LYS A 559 2.38 -11.47 -29.21
N ASP A 560 2.89 -11.45 -27.99
CA ASP A 560 4.33 -11.44 -27.82
C ASP A 560 4.79 -12.91 -27.91
N PRO A 561 5.50 -13.33 -28.97
CA PRO A 561 5.93 -14.71 -29.15
C PRO A 561 6.85 -15.24 -28.03
N SER A 562 7.26 -14.41 -27.07
CA SER A 562 8.07 -14.77 -25.90
C SER A 562 7.27 -15.18 -24.65
N ILE A 563 5.94 -15.02 -24.64
CA ILE A 563 5.11 -15.31 -23.45
C ILE A 563 4.55 -16.74 -23.56
N GLN A 564 4.98 -17.60 -22.64
CA GLN A 564 4.33 -18.86 -22.31
C GLN A 564 4.02 -18.87 -20.81
N PHE A 565 2.78 -19.18 -20.46
CA PHE A 565 2.39 -19.38 -19.07
C PHE A 565 2.84 -20.77 -18.60
N PRO A 566 3.27 -20.92 -17.32
CA PRO A 566 3.63 -22.22 -16.79
C PRO A 566 2.46 -23.22 -16.89
N ASP A 567 2.80 -24.48 -17.10
CA ASP A 567 1.80 -25.54 -17.12
C ASP A 567 1.23 -25.72 -15.70
N ALA A 568 -0.02 -26.15 -15.58
CA ALA A 568 -0.68 -26.23 -14.26
C ALA A 568 0.01 -27.22 -13.30
N SER A 569 0.87 -28.09 -13.82
CA SER A 569 1.70 -29.01 -13.04
C SER A 569 2.87 -28.35 -12.33
N ASP A 570 3.29 -27.17 -12.77
CA ASP A 570 4.52 -26.50 -12.31
C ASP A 570 4.23 -25.48 -11.19
N ILE A 571 2.97 -25.43 -10.73
CA ILE A 571 2.45 -24.50 -9.71
C ILE A 571 1.83 -25.29 -8.54
N GLN A 572 2.46 -26.40 -8.13
CA GLN A 572 2.14 -27.09 -6.89
C GLN A 572 3.05 -26.64 -5.77
#